data_AF-A0A3M1M0Z1-F1
#
_entry.id   AF-A0A3M1M0Z1-F1
#
_cell.length_a   1.000
_cell.length_b   1.000
_cell.length_c   1.000
_cell.angle_alpha   90.00
_cell.angle_beta   90.00
_cell.angle_gamma   90.00
#
_symmetry.space_group_name_H-M   'P 1'
#
loop_
_entity.id
_entity.type
_entity.pdbx_description
1 polymer ?
#
loop_
_entity_poly.entity_id
_entity_poly.type
_entity_poly.pdbx_seq_one_letter_code
_entity_poly.pdbx_strand_id
1 'polypeptide(L)'
;AQRRSEERLDRLEQTVAALIEAQRRSEERLDRLEQTVAALAEAQRRSEERLDRLEQVVAELAEAQRRTEKRLEELAEAQRRTEERLDRMEQHFSARFDHLQRVLSQVSAQIGHLVNLHGAWIEADAEKALPTLLEQMGYQLLEHPFPILTDGELDVVAVVQDPKDPTGTRQWVVVEAKIRVRLYELERWQKRLRDPYFWAALRERGVAPPLLPVLFGLRVYNEVLEEAKQRGIGVVTPTEVLVPPRAWSGPEPTAQ
;
A
#
# COMPACT_ATOMS: atom_id res chain seq x y z
N ALA A 1 -37.70 100.19 -92.77
CA ALA A 1 -37.77 100.03 -91.30
C ALA A 1 -38.59 98.81 -90.92
N GLN A 2 -39.82 98.66 -91.44
CA GLN A 2 -40.75 97.55 -91.17
C GLN A 2 -40.19 96.11 -91.32
N ARG A 3 -39.60 95.74 -92.47
CA ARG A 3 -39.08 94.36 -92.68
C ARG A 3 -37.99 93.94 -91.70
N ARG A 4 -37.09 94.87 -91.32
CA ARG A 4 -36.05 94.61 -90.32
C ARG A 4 -36.61 94.48 -88.89
N SER A 5 -37.77 95.08 -88.60
CA SER A 5 -38.46 94.86 -87.32
C SER A 5 -39.20 93.53 -87.29
N GLU A 6 -39.81 93.10 -88.40
CA GLU A 6 -40.46 91.79 -88.53
C GLU A 6 -39.44 90.65 -88.42
N GLU A 7 -38.32 90.70 -89.14
CA GLU A 7 -37.26 89.68 -89.01
C GLU A 7 -36.61 89.63 -87.61
N ARG A 8 -36.56 90.78 -86.89
CA ARG A 8 -36.13 90.80 -85.48
C ARG A 8 -37.18 90.20 -84.55
N LEU A 9 -38.46 90.42 -84.82
CA LEU A 9 -39.58 89.82 -84.08
C LEU A 9 -39.58 88.30 -84.25
N ASP A 10 -39.49 87.78 -85.47
CA ASP A 10 -39.44 86.33 -85.76
C ASP A 10 -38.26 85.64 -85.05
N ARG A 11 -37.08 86.26 -85.04
CA ARG A 11 -35.92 85.75 -84.28
C ARG A 11 -36.15 85.78 -82.78
N LEU A 12 -36.81 86.81 -82.28
CA LEU A 12 -37.12 86.93 -80.85
C LEU A 12 -38.14 85.86 -80.45
N GLU A 13 -39.18 85.63 -81.25
CA GLU A 13 -40.15 84.56 -81.06
C GLU A 13 -39.50 83.18 -81.07
N GLN A 14 -38.62 82.90 -82.03
CA GLN A 14 -37.86 81.64 -82.06
C GLN A 14 -36.94 81.47 -80.83
N THR A 15 -36.31 82.55 -80.36
CA THR A 15 -35.45 82.51 -79.16
C THR A 15 -36.27 82.28 -77.90
N VAL A 16 -37.45 82.91 -77.80
CA VAL A 16 -38.40 82.70 -76.69
C VAL A 16 -38.92 81.26 -76.70
N ALA A 17 -39.30 80.71 -77.85
CA ALA A 17 -39.73 79.31 -77.96
C ALA A 17 -38.62 78.32 -77.55
N ALA A 18 -37.38 78.56 -77.98
CA ALA A 18 -36.23 77.74 -77.57
C ALA A 18 -35.94 77.84 -76.06
N LEU A 19 -36.09 79.04 -75.47
CA LEU A 19 -35.96 79.24 -74.02
C LEU A 19 -37.07 78.51 -73.25
N ILE A 20 -38.31 78.52 -73.72
CA ILE A 20 -39.44 77.78 -73.11
C ILE A 20 -39.15 76.27 -73.12
N GLU A 21 -38.67 75.70 -74.23
CA GLU A 21 -38.35 74.27 -74.29
C GLU A 21 -37.13 73.91 -73.43
N ALA A 22 -36.10 74.78 -73.38
CA ALA A 22 -34.97 74.59 -72.48
C ALA A 22 -35.40 74.64 -71.00
N GLN A 23 -36.30 75.56 -70.65
CA GLN A 23 -36.89 75.68 -69.33
C GLN A 23 -37.68 74.42 -68.96
N ARG A 24 -38.55 73.93 -69.86
CA ARG A 24 -39.32 72.68 -69.67
C ARG A 24 -38.41 71.47 -69.43
N ARG A 25 -37.32 71.33 -70.21
CA ARG A 25 -36.32 70.26 -70.00
C ARG A 25 -35.57 70.40 -68.68
N SER A 26 -35.34 71.63 -68.23
CA SER A 26 -34.73 71.90 -66.93
C SER A 26 -35.67 71.48 -65.79
N GLU A 27 -36.96 71.82 -65.88
CA GLU A 27 -37.99 71.39 -64.93
C GLU A 27 -38.10 69.86 -64.87
N GLU A 28 -38.15 69.17 -66.01
CA GLU A 28 -38.14 67.69 -66.02
C GLU A 28 -36.87 67.08 -65.39
N ARG A 29 -35.70 67.72 -65.56
CA ARG A 29 -34.47 67.27 -64.88
C ARG A 29 -34.54 67.53 -63.39
N LEU A 30 -35.10 68.66 -62.96
CA LEU A 30 -35.30 68.98 -61.54
C LEU A 30 -36.24 67.97 -60.89
N ASP A 31 -37.37 67.64 -61.50
CA ASP A 31 -38.32 66.64 -61.00
C ASP A 31 -37.65 65.26 -60.82
N ARG A 32 -36.83 64.82 -61.79
CA ARG A 32 -36.06 63.57 -61.66
C ARG A 32 -35.03 63.65 -60.54
N LEU A 33 -34.35 64.78 -60.39
CA LEU A 33 -33.35 64.98 -59.34
C LEU A 33 -34.01 64.94 -57.96
N GLU A 34 -35.16 65.59 -57.79
CA GLU A 34 -35.97 65.54 -56.57
C GLU A 34 -36.37 64.11 -56.22
N GLN A 35 -36.86 63.33 -57.20
CA GLN A 35 -37.19 61.92 -57.00
C GLN A 35 -35.96 61.10 -56.59
N THR A 36 -34.80 61.35 -57.19
CA THR A 36 -33.56 60.62 -56.88
C THR A 36 -33.06 60.95 -55.47
N VAL A 37 -33.14 62.23 -55.06
CA VAL A 37 -32.79 62.69 -53.71
C VAL A 37 -33.75 62.11 -52.67
N ALA A 38 -35.05 62.06 -52.96
CA ALA A 38 -36.02 61.43 -52.07
C ALA A 38 -35.74 59.93 -51.87
N ALA A 39 -35.44 59.20 -52.94
CA ALA A 39 -35.08 57.78 -52.87
C ALA A 39 -33.77 57.55 -52.09
N LEU A 40 -32.77 58.43 -52.26
CA LEU A 40 -31.52 58.36 -51.52
C LEU A 40 -31.72 58.65 -50.02
N ALA A 41 -32.55 59.64 -49.68
CA ALA A 41 -32.89 59.96 -48.31
C ALA A 41 -33.61 58.78 -47.61
N GLU A 42 -34.51 58.10 -48.31
CA GLU A 42 -35.18 56.90 -47.79
C GLU A 42 -34.19 55.73 -47.60
N ALA A 43 -33.31 55.49 -48.58
CA ALA A 43 -32.27 54.46 -48.47
C ALA A 43 -31.28 54.74 -47.32
N GLN A 44 -30.94 56.01 -47.10
CA GLN A 44 -30.12 56.44 -45.98
C GLN A 44 -30.83 56.20 -44.65
N ARG A 45 -32.11 56.59 -44.52
CA ARG A 45 -32.89 56.34 -43.29
C ARG A 45 -32.98 54.85 -42.96
N ARG A 46 -33.22 53.99 -43.96
CA ARG A 46 -33.22 52.53 -43.78
C ARG A 46 -31.85 51.99 -43.36
N SER A 47 -30.76 52.63 -43.78
CA SER A 47 -29.40 52.24 -43.40
C SER A 47 -29.09 52.65 -41.97
N GLU A 48 -29.50 53.85 -41.54
CA GLU A 48 -29.42 54.32 -40.15
C GLU A 48 -30.21 53.38 -39.21
N GLU A 49 -31.46 53.04 -39.56
CA GLU A 49 -32.26 52.06 -38.79
C GLU A 49 -31.58 50.68 -38.67
N ARG A 50 -30.82 50.25 -39.69
CA ARG A 50 -30.06 48.99 -39.63
C ARG A 50 -28.80 49.12 -38.77
N LEU A 51 -28.14 50.28 -38.79
CA LEU A 51 -26.99 50.56 -37.94
C LEU A 51 -27.39 50.59 -36.46
N ASP A 52 -28.49 51.25 -36.12
CA ASP A 52 -29.00 51.29 -34.73
C ASP A 52 -29.28 49.87 -34.19
N ARG A 53 -29.89 49.00 -35.02
CA ARG A 53 -30.13 47.59 -34.65
C ARG A 53 -28.81 46.82 -34.48
N LEU A 54 -27.83 47.08 -35.34
CA LEU A 54 -26.51 46.45 -35.25
C LEU A 54 -25.78 46.88 -33.98
N GLU A 55 -25.82 48.17 -33.63
CA GLU A 55 -25.26 48.69 -32.39
C GLU A 55 -25.90 48.03 -31.17
N GLN A 56 -27.23 47.88 -31.16
CA GLN A 56 -27.93 47.18 -30.08
C GLN A 56 -27.50 45.71 -29.97
N VAL A 57 -27.45 44.97 -31.09
CA VAL A 57 -27.01 43.56 -31.09
C VAL A 57 -25.56 43.43 -30.61
N VAL A 58 -24.68 44.34 -31.01
CA VAL A 58 -23.27 44.35 -30.56
C VAL A 58 -23.18 44.63 -29.06
N ALA A 59 -23.98 45.56 -28.53
CA ALA A 59 -24.04 45.83 -27.10
C ALA A 59 -24.52 44.61 -26.30
N GLU A 60 -25.58 43.94 -26.75
CA GLU A 60 -26.10 42.71 -26.13
C GLU A 60 -25.06 41.57 -26.17
N LEU A 61 -24.34 41.41 -27.29
CA LEU A 61 -23.27 40.42 -27.42
C LEU A 61 -22.10 40.73 -26.48
N ALA A 62 -21.70 41.99 -26.35
CA ALA A 62 -20.64 42.40 -25.44
C ALA A 62 -21.01 42.13 -23.97
N GLU A 63 -22.28 42.34 -23.58
CA GLU A 63 -22.76 41.95 -22.25
C GLU A 63 -22.77 40.44 -22.05
N ALA A 64 -23.25 39.68 -23.03
CA ALA A 64 -23.26 38.22 -22.97
C ALA A 64 -21.84 37.65 -22.86
N GLN A 65 -20.88 38.25 -23.57
CA GLN A 65 -19.47 37.90 -23.48
C GLN A 65 -18.92 38.19 -22.08
N ARG A 66 -19.13 39.38 -21.52
CA ARG A 66 -18.71 39.72 -20.15
C ARG A 66 -19.29 38.78 -19.09
N ARG A 67 -20.57 38.39 -19.23
CA ARG A 67 -21.19 37.41 -18.33
C ARG A 67 -20.55 36.03 -18.44
N THR A 68 -20.11 35.65 -19.65
CA THR A 68 -19.44 34.38 -19.90
C THR A 68 -18.02 34.37 -19.35
N GLU A 69 -17.27 35.44 -19.57
CA GLU A 69 -15.93 35.64 -18.98
C GLU A 69 -15.97 35.55 -17.46
N LYS A 70 -16.93 36.24 -16.82
CA LYS A 70 -17.12 36.13 -15.37
C LYS A 70 -17.41 34.70 -14.89
N ARG A 71 -18.27 33.96 -15.59
CA ARG A 71 -18.57 32.56 -15.25
C ARG A 71 -17.35 31.64 -15.42
N LEU A 72 -16.50 31.92 -16.42
CA LEU A 72 -15.26 31.17 -16.63
C LEU A 72 -14.25 31.43 -15.51
N GLU A 73 -14.13 32.68 -15.05
CA GLU A 73 -13.29 33.03 -13.89
C GLU A 73 -13.78 32.31 -12.62
N GLU A 74 -15.09 32.35 -12.34
CA GLU A 74 -15.68 31.64 -11.19
C GLU A 74 -15.45 30.12 -11.26
N LEU A 75 -15.52 29.53 -12.46
CA LEU A 75 -15.25 28.10 -12.68
C LEU A 75 -13.76 27.78 -12.46
N ALA A 76 -12.84 28.61 -12.97
CA ALA A 76 -11.42 28.44 -12.78
C ALA A 76 -11.02 28.52 -11.29
N GLU A 77 -11.62 29.44 -10.53
CA GLU A 77 -11.43 29.51 -9.08
C GLU A 77 -12.01 28.30 -8.34
N ALA A 78 -13.17 27.80 -8.75
CA ALA A 78 -13.76 26.58 -8.18
C ALA A 78 -12.88 25.35 -8.47
N GLN A 79 -12.34 25.24 -9.69
CA GLN A 79 -11.40 24.19 -10.07
C GLN A 79 -10.13 24.25 -9.23
N ARG A 80 -9.49 25.43 -9.12
CA ARG A 80 -8.29 25.62 -8.31
C ARG A 80 -8.51 25.23 -6.85
N ARG A 81 -9.62 25.64 -6.24
CA ARG A 81 -9.99 25.23 -4.87
C ARG A 81 -10.17 23.72 -4.72
N THR A 82 -10.64 23.06 -5.78
CA THR A 82 -10.83 21.61 -5.80
C THR A 82 -9.49 20.89 -5.89
N GLU A 83 -8.60 21.34 -6.77
CA GLU A 83 -7.22 20.83 -6.89
C GLU A 83 -6.46 20.98 -5.57
N GLU A 84 -6.49 22.17 -4.95
CA GLU A 84 -5.85 22.40 -3.63
C GLU A 84 -6.45 21.52 -2.51
N ARG A 85 -7.71 21.12 -2.62
CA ARG A 85 -8.33 20.19 -1.66
C ARG A 85 -7.91 18.74 -1.93
N LEU A 86 -7.77 18.34 -3.19
CA LEU A 86 -7.28 17.03 -3.58
C LEU A 86 -5.82 16.83 -3.14
N ASP A 87 -4.95 17.81 -3.39
CA ASP A 87 -3.54 17.76 -2.98
C ASP A 87 -3.40 17.58 -1.47
N ARG A 88 -4.17 18.34 -0.68
CA ARG A 88 -4.20 18.20 0.78
C ARG A 88 -4.69 16.82 1.22
N MET A 89 -5.67 16.27 0.51
CA MET A 89 -6.21 14.95 0.82
C MET A 89 -5.18 13.86 0.50
N GLU A 90 -4.48 13.96 -0.63
CA GLU A 90 -3.40 13.06 -1.02
C GLU A 90 -2.25 13.08 0.01
N GLN A 91 -1.80 14.26 0.42
CA GLN A 91 -0.79 14.42 1.47
C GLN A 91 -1.23 13.75 2.79
N HIS A 92 -2.48 13.96 3.20
CA HIS A 92 -3.01 13.36 4.43
C HIS A 92 -3.13 11.83 4.32
N PHE A 93 -3.50 11.30 3.16
CA PHE A 93 -3.51 9.86 2.90
C PHE A 93 -2.11 9.26 2.95
N SER A 94 -1.12 9.90 2.31
CA SER A 94 0.28 9.45 2.36
C SER A 94 0.80 9.41 3.80
N ALA A 95 0.61 10.49 4.55
CA ALA A 95 1.06 10.57 5.95
C ALA A 95 0.39 9.51 6.83
N ARG A 96 -0.91 9.23 6.61
CA ARG A 96 -1.62 8.15 7.32
C ARG A 96 -1.12 6.76 6.93
N PHE A 97 -0.82 6.55 5.66
CA PHE A 97 -0.28 5.28 5.18
C PHE A 97 1.09 4.99 5.80
N ASP A 98 1.99 5.98 5.81
CA ASP A 98 3.31 5.87 6.45
C ASP A 98 3.21 5.63 7.95
N HIS A 99 2.19 6.21 8.61
CA HIS A 99 1.92 5.92 10.02
C HIS A 99 1.46 4.48 10.23
N LEU A 100 0.53 3.97 9.42
CA LEU A 100 0.06 2.59 9.50
C LEU A 100 1.20 1.59 9.26
N GLN A 101 2.07 1.82 8.28
CA GLN A 101 3.22 0.96 8.03
C GLN A 101 4.16 0.88 9.24
N ARG A 102 4.40 2.01 9.93
CA ARG A 102 5.21 2.05 11.16
C ARG A 102 4.55 1.28 12.30
N VAL A 103 3.25 1.47 12.52
CA VAL A 103 2.51 0.75 13.56
C VAL A 103 2.52 -0.76 13.30
N LEU A 104 2.29 -1.19 12.05
CA LEU A 104 2.34 -2.61 11.68
C LEU A 104 3.73 -3.22 11.89
N SER A 105 4.79 -2.48 11.55
CA SER A 105 6.17 -2.93 11.77
C SER A 105 6.47 -3.10 13.26
N GLN A 106 6.03 -2.16 14.09
CA GLN A 106 6.19 -2.22 15.53
C GLN A 106 5.42 -3.40 16.16
N VAL A 107 4.16 -3.60 15.77
CA VAL A 107 3.35 -4.73 16.25
C VAL A 107 4.00 -6.06 15.86
N SER A 108 4.51 -6.17 14.62
CA SER A 108 5.21 -7.37 14.15
C SER A 108 6.45 -7.67 14.98
N ALA A 109 7.26 -6.65 15.30
CA ALA A 109 8.42 -6.79 16.16
C ALA A 109 8.04 -7.21 17.60
N GLN A 110 6.98 -6.61 18.16
CA GLN A 110 6.47 -6.97 19.49
C GLN A 110 5.95 -8.42 19.54
N ILE A 111 5.25 -8.87 18.50
CA ILE A 111 4.80 -10.26 18.38
C ILE A 111 6.02 -11.18 18.30
N GLY A 112 7.04 -10.84 17.51
CA GLY A 112 8.29 -11.62 17.44
C GLY A 112 8.96 -11.75 18.81
N HIS A 113 9.03 -10.66 19.58
CA HIS A 113 9.54 -10.69 20.95
C HIS A 113 8.68 -11.57 21.88
N LEU A 114 7.35 -11.51 21.77
CA LEU A 114 6.45 -12.34 22.57
C LEU A 114 6.61 -13.83 22.23
N VAL A 115 6.73 -14.18 20.95
CA VAL A 115 6.96 -15.57 20.52
C VAL A 115 8.27 -16.11 21.12
N ASN A 116 9.34 -15.31 21.14
CA ASN A 116 10.61 -15.69 21.75
C ASN A 116 10.48 -15.88 23.27
N LEU A 117 9.82 -14.94 23.96
CA LEU A 117 9.54 -15.10 25.39
C LEU A 117 8.76 -16.38 25.66
N HIS A 118 7.73 -16.70 24.87
CA HIS A 118 6.97 -17.94 25.03
C HIS A 118 7.82 -19.22 24.90
N GLY A 119 8.90 -19.21 24.11
CA GLY A 119 9.87 -20.32 24.05
C GLY A 119 10.62 -20.49 25.37
N ALA A 120 11.20 -19.40 25.88
CA ALA A 120 11.95 -19.37 27.13
C ALA A 120 11.13 -19.83 28.35
N TRP A 121 9.81 -19.61 28.35
CA TRP A 121 8.94 -20.11 29.44
C TRP A 121 8.89 -21.65 29.51
N ILE A 122 8.92 -22.33 28.36
CA ILE A 122 8.87 -23.80 28.34
C ILE A 122 10.21 -24.40 28.68
N GLU A 123 11.29 -23.78 28.26
CA GLU A 123 12.64 -24.14 28.70
C GLU A 123 12.76 -24.05 30.22
N ALA A 124 12.26 -22.95 30.82
CA ALA A 124 12.23 -22.79 32.27
C ALA A 124 11.32 -23.80 32.98
N ASP A 125 10.17 -24.18 32.39
CA ASP A 125 9.31 -25.22 32.93
C ASP A 125 9.97 -26.61 32.84
N ALA A 126 10.68 -26.88 31.74
CA ALA A 126 11.46 -28.11 31.57
C ALA A 126 12.56 -28.21 32.63
N GLU A 127 13.31 -27.12 32.85
CA GLU A 127 14.37 -27.06 33.88
C GLU A 127 13.82 -27.34 35.28
N LYS A 128 12.66 -26.75 35.62
CA LYS A 128 12.02 -26.94 36.93
C LYS A 128 11.41 -28.33 37.11
N ALA A 129 10.83 -28.90 36.07
CA ALA A 129 10.15 -30.20 36.15
C ALA A 129 11.14 -31.37 36.10
N LEU A 130 12.28 -31.20 35.41
CA LEU A 130 13.22 -32.29 35.13
C LEU A 130 13.70 -33.04 36.38
N PRO A 131 14.06 -32.42 37.51
CA PRO A 131 14.47 -33.16 38.72
C PRO A 131 13.41 -34.17 39.19
N THR A 132 12.16 -33.72 39.30
CA THR A 132 11.03 -34.58 39.70
C THR A 132 10.80 -35.72 38.71
N LEU A 133 10.89 -35.43 37.41
CA LEU A 133 10.70 -36.43 36.35
C LEU A 133 11.82 -37.46 36.35
N LEU A 134 13.07 -37.06 36.60
CA LEU A 134 14.20 -37.97 36.71
C LEU A 134 14.09 -38.90 37.91
N GLU A 135 13.63 -38.39 39.05
CA GLU A 135 13.31 -39.22 40.22
C GLU A 135 12.21 -40.25 39.91
N GLN A 136 11.15 -39.84 39.20
CA GLN A 136 10.09 -40.76 38.75
C GLN A 136 10.63 -41.86 37.82
N MET A 137 11.62 -41.54 36.99
CA MET A 137 12.31 -42.53 36.14
C MET A 137 13.27 -43.43 36.93
N GLY A 138 13.55 -43.12 38.19
CA GLY A 138 14.46 -43.86 39.06
C GLY A 138 15.92 -43.41 38.99
N TYR A 139 16.21 -42.24 38.43
CA TYR A 139 17.56 -41.66 38.38
C TYR A 139 17.81 -40.73 39.56
N GLN A 140 19.06 -40.73 40.05
CA GLN A 140 19.55 -39.75 41.01
C GLN A 140 20.25 -38.61 40.27
N LEU A 141 19.77 -37.39 40.51
CA LEU A 141 20.39 -36.17 39.98
C LEU A 141 21.72 -35.90 40.69
N LEU A 142 22.79 -35.74 39.93
CA LEU A 142 24.13 -35.41 40.45
C LEU A 142 24.41 -33.91 40.41
N GLU A 143 23.92 -33.23 39.37
CA GLU A 143 24.12 -31.80 39.15
C GLU A 143 22.78 -31.16 38.75
N HIS A 144 22.52 -29.92 39.18
CA HIS A 144 21.29 -29.22 38.81
C HIS A 144 21.19 -29.04 37.29
N PRO A 145 19.99 -29.16 36.69
CA PRO A 145 19.84 -28.95 35.26
C PRO A 145 20.24 -27.53 34.86
N PHE A 146 20.89 -27.38 33.71
CA PHE A 146 21.29 -26.08 33.18
C PHE A 146 21.14 -26.04 31.65
N PRO A 147 20.89 -24.85 31.07
CA PRO A 147 20.82 -24.70 29.62
C PRO A 147 22.22 -24.73 29.00
N ILE A 148 22.32 -25.23 27.76
CA ILE A 148 23.56 -25.22 27.00
C ILE A 148 23.35 -24.54 25.63
N LEU A 149 23.94 -23.37 25.47
CA LEU A 149 24.04 -22.67 24.17
C LEU A 149 24.90 -23.50 23.21
N THR A 150 24.31 -24.07 22.15
CA THR A 150 24.99 -24.71 21.00
C THR A 150 24.52 -24.03 19.70
N ASP A 151 25.05 -24.39 18.51
CA ASP A 151 24.70 -23.79 17.19
C ASP A 151 23.27 -24.17 16.71
N GLY A 152 22.31 -23.95 17.60
CA GLY A 152 21.01 -24.61 17.69
C GLY A 152 20.90 -25.08 19.12
N GLU A 153 20.33 -24.26 20.01
CA GLU A 153 20.44 -24.38 21.48
C GLU A 153 19.94 -25.72 22.04
N LEU A 154 20.56 -26.21 23.12
CA LEU A 154 20.04 -27.32 23.92
C LEU A 154 19.32 -26.74 25.13
N ASP A 155 18.04 -27.06 25.23
CA ASP A 155 17.13 -26.38 26.15
C ASP A 155 17.49 -26.69 27.61
N VAL A 156 17.76 -27.97 27.95
CA VAL A 156 18.20 -28.37 29.30
C VAL A 156 19.13 -29.57 29.24
N VAL A 157 20.19 -29.55 30.06
CA VAL A 157 21.07 -30.70 30.28
C VAL A 157 21.19 -31.00 31.78
N ALA A 158 21.22 -32.27 32.14
CA ALA A 158 21.41 -32.73 33.52
C ALA A 158 22.33 -33.94 33.59
N VAL A 159 23.06 -34.07 34.71
CA VAL A 159 23.91 -35.23 34.99
C VAL A 159 23.21 -36.12 36.00
N VAL A 160 23.06 -37.40 35.67
CA VAL A 160 22.35 -38.38 36.48
C VAL A 160 23.17 -39.64 36.69
N GLN A 161 22.72 -40.44 37.64
CA GLN A 161 23.22 -41.79 37.89
C GLN A 161 22.02 -42.71 38.13
N ASP A 162 22.06 -43.93 37.63
CA ASP A 162 21.11 -44.96 38.05
C ASP A 162 21.58 -45.54 39.39
N PRO A 163 20.85 -45.37 40.50
CA PRO A 163 21.24 -45.94 41.80
C PRO A 163 21.32 -47.46 41.79
N LYS A 164 20.68 -48.12 40.81
CA LYS A 164 20.71 -49.58 40.64
C LYS A 164 21.92 -50.04 39.83
N ASP A 165 22.67 -49.13 39.20
CA ASP A 165 23.90 -49.44 38.50
C ASP A 165 25.07 -49.54 39.49
N PRO A 166 25.59 -50.77 39.78
CA PRO A 166 26.67 -50.95 40.73
C PRO A 166 28.01 -50.36 40.25
N THR A 167 28.14 -50.02 38.97
CA THR A 167 29.33 -49.33 38.44
C THR A 167 29.31 -47.83 38.72
N GLY A 168 28.12 -47.30 39.06
CA GLY A 168 27.92 -45.88 39.32
C GLY A 168 28.18 -45.01 38.09
N THR A 169 27.85 -45.48 36.88
CA THR A 169 28.13 -44.73 35.65
C THR A 169 27.35 -43.42 35.62
N ARG A 170 28.05 -42.31 35.34
CA ARG A 170 27.42 -41.00 35.11
C ARG A 170 26.80 -40.99 33.71
N GLN A 171 25.57 -40.54 33.62
CA GLN A 171 24.82 -40.44 32.36
C GLN A 171 24.35 -38.99 32.18
N TRP A 172 24.26 -38.55 30.94
CA TRP A 172 23.88 -37.18 30.60
C TRP A 172 22.49 -37.17 29.99
N VAL A 173 21.55 -36.48 30.63
CA VAL A 173 20.20 -36.25 30.10
C VAL A 173 20.25 -34.99 29.26
N VAL A 174 19.84 -35.10 27.99
CA VAL A 174 19.75 -33.97 27.08
C VAL A 174 18.29 -33.77 26.68
N VAL A 175 17.75 -32.59 26.95
CA VAL A 175 16.34 -32.28 26.79
C VAL A 175 16.16 -31.24 25.70
N GLU A 176 15.22 -31.51 24.80
CA GLU A 176 14.66 -30.54 23.88
C GLU A 176 13.20 -30.28 24.27
N ALA A 177 12.87 -29.03 24.54
CA ALA A 177 11.59 -28.52 24.97
C ALA A 177 10.78 -27.96 23.80
N LYS A 178 9.50 -28.35 23.70
CA LYS A 178 8.58 -27.90 22.63
C LYS A 178 7.17 -27.70 23.18
N ILE A 179 6.50 -26.62 22.76
CA ILE A 179 5.07 -26.38 23.09
C ILE A 179 4.22 -27.60 22.69
N ARG A 180 4.49 -28.15 21.51
CA ARG A 180 3.79 -29.30 20.96
C ARG A 180 4.81 -30.29 20.41
N VAL A 181 4.67 -31.55 20.79
CA VAL A 181 5.51 -32.64 20.30
C VAL A 181 4.69 -33.47 19.34
N ARG A 182 4.98 -33.37 18.05
CA ARG A 182 4.44 -34.24 16.99
C ARG A 182 5.56 -35.11 16.45
N LEU A 183 5.22 -35.96 15.48
CA LEU A 183 6.18 -36.85 14.83
C LEU A 183 7.33 -36.07 14.18
N TYR A 184 7.04 -34.89 13.62
CA TYR A 184 8.04 -34.01 13.02
C TYR A 184 9.11 -33.56 14.04
N GLU A 185 8.72 -33.14 15.23
CA GLU A 185 9.65 -32.73 16.29
C GLU A 185 10.51 -33.91 16.76
N LEU A 186 9.91 -35.10 16.90
CA LEU A 186 10.63 -36.33 17.23
C LEU A 186 11.67 -36.69 16.15
N GLU A 187 11.28 -36.63 14.88
CA GLU A 187 12.19 -36.89 13.76
C GLU A 187 13.32 -35.87 13.67
N ARG A 188 13.01 -34.59 13.87
CA ARG A 188 14.00 -33.51 13.89
C ARG A 188 14.99 -33.72 15.02
N TRP A 189 14.52 -34.06 16.22
CA TRP A 189 15.37 -34.34 17.36
C TRP A 189 16.28 -35.55 17.11
N GLN A 190 15.73 -36.62 16.55
CA GLN A 190 16.53 -37.79 16.18
C GLN A 190 17.59 -37.47 15.11
N LYS A 191 17.27 -36.64 14.12
CA LYS A 191 18.25 -36.19 13.11
C LYS A 191 19.40 -35.43 13.77
N ARG A 192 19.10 -34.54 14.72
CA ARG A 192 20.09 -33.79 15.49
C ARG A 192 20.96 -34.70 16.36
N LEU A 193 20.39 -35.72 17.01
CA LEU A 193 21.14 -36.74 17.76
C LEU A 193 22.08 -37.59 16.88
N ARG A 194 21.93 -37.57 15.55
CA ARG A 194 22.81 -38.25 14.59
C ARG A 194 23.82 -37.30 13.92
N ASP A 195 23.73 -36.00 14.19
CA ASP A 195 24.55 -34.98 13.55
C ASP A 195 25.96 -34.91 14.17
N PRO A 196 27.05 -35.12 13.41
CA PRO A 196 28.42 -34.99 13.90
C PRO A 196 28.74 -33.64 14.54
N TYR A 197 28.21 -32.54 14.00
CA TYR A 197 28.48 -31.20 14.52
C TYR A 197 27.84 -31.00 15.89
N PHE A 198 26.65 -31.58 16.09
CA PHE A 198 25.99 -31.56 17.39
C PHE A 198 26.81 -32.29 18.46
N TRP A 199 27.37 -33.45 18.13
CA TRP A 199 28.24 -34.20 19.05
C TRP A 199 29.57 -33.49 19.34
N ALA A 200 30.17 -32.83 18.35
CA ALA A 200 31.36 -32.01 18.56
C ALA A 200 31.06 -30.87 19.57
N ALA A 201 29.95 -30.15 19.38
CA ALA A 201 29.54 -29.06 20.25
C ALA A 201 29.22 -29.51 21.70
N LEU A 202 28.67 -30.73 21.85
CA LEU A 202 28.47 -31.36 23.17
C LEU A 202 29.79 -31.69 23.86
N ARG A 203 30.73 -32.31 23.15
CA ARG A 203 32.05 -32.71 23.68
C ARG A 203 32.88 -31.51 24.11
N GLU A 204 32.88 -30.43 23.34
CA GLU A 204 33.53 -29.16 23.70
C GLU A 204 33.05 -28.60 25.05
N ARG A 205 31.83 -28.94 25.44
CA ARG A 205 31.18 -28.48 26.68
C ARG A 205 31.22 -29.53 27.79
N GLY A 206 31.98 -30.60 27.61
CA GLY A 206 32.18 -31.65 28.61
C GLY A 206 31.05 -32.69 28.70
N VAL A 207 30.04 -32.63 27.81
CA VAL A 207 28.97 -33.62 27.75
C VAL A 207 29.48 -34.88 27.06
N ALA A 208 29.41 -36.02 27.75
CA ALA A 208 29.93 -37.29 27.28
C ALA A 208 28.86 -38.38 27.26
N PRO A 209 29.00 -39.41 26.41
CA PRO A 209 28.19 -40.62 26.50
C PRO A 209 28.33 -41.31 27.86
N PRO A 210 27.31 -42.06 28.33
CA PRO A 210 26.04 -42.33 27.67
C PRO A 210 25.03 -41.17 27.79
N LEU A 211 24.37 -40.84 26.66
CA LEU A 211 23.30 -39.84 26.62
C LEU A 211 21.92 -40.46 26.79
N LEU A 212 21.03 -39.78 27.51
CA LEU A 212 19.60 -40.05 27.63
C LEU A 212 18.83 -38.91 26.93
N PRO A 213 18.39 -39.10 25.67
CA PRO A 213 17.68 -38.06 24.95
C PRO A 213 16.22 -37.96 25.38
N VAL A 214 15.75 -36.76 25.68
CA VAL A 214 14.39 -36.49 26.15
C VAL A 214 13.75 -35.37 25.33
N LEU A 215 12.48 -35.54 24.97
CA LEU A 215 11.61 -34.49 24.49
C LEU A 215 10.66 -34.08 25.62
N PHE A 216 10.73 -32.82 26.01
CA PHE A 216 9.79 -32.21 26.93
C PHE A 216 8.71 -31.46 26.15
N GLY A 217 7.44 -31.68 26.47
CA GLY A 217 6.41 -30.84 25.89
C GLY A 217 5.09 -30.74 26.65
N LEU A 218 4.44 -29.60 26.48
CA LEU A 218 3.15 -29.31 27.12
C LEU A 218 1.99 -30.09 26.47
N ARG A 219 2.12 -30.42 25.19
CA ARG A 219 1.14 -31.23 24.46
C ARG A 219 1.83 -32.25 23.58
N VAL A 220 1.67 -33.51 23.93
CA VAL A 220 2.23 -34.66 23.20
C VAL A 220 1.11 -35.36 22.44
N TYR A 221 1.33 -35.65 21.16
CA TYR A 221 0.38 -36.40 20.34
C TYR A 221 0.67 -37.90 20.45
N ASN A 222 -0.39 -38.72 20.50
CA ASN A 222 -0.29 -40.16 20.80
C ASN A 222 0.65 -40.92 19.84
N GLU A 223 0.66 -40.55 18.55
CA GLU A 223 1.52 -41.13 17.51
C GLU A 223 3.02 -41.04 17.85
N VAL A 224 3.42 -40.05 18.66
CA VAL A 224 4.81 -39.86 19.10
C VAL A 224 5.24 -40.93 20.08
N LEU A 225 4.34 -41.43 20.93
CA LEU A 225 4.71 -42.27 22.07
C LEU A 225 5.30 -43.61 21.62
N GLU A 226 4.63 -44.29 20.69
CA GLU A 226 5.10 -45.57 20.14
C GLU A 226 6.42 -45.40 19.37
N GLU A 227 6.52 -44.34 18.56
CA GLU A 227 7.73 -44.08 17.78
C GLU A 227 8.92 -43.70 18.67
N ALA A 228 8.70 -42.85 19.67
CA ALA A 228 9.75 -42.43 20.60
C ALA A 228 10.24 -43.62 21.44
N LYS A 229 9.33 -44.48 21.88
CA LYS A 229 9.66 -45.72 22.59
C LYS A 229 10.51 -46.66 21.73
N GLN A 230 10.21 -46.81 20.44
CA GLN A 230 11.03 -47.60 19.52
C GLN A 230 12.42 -46.99 19.32
N ARG A 231 12.51 -45.66 19.26
CA ARG A 231 13.76 -44.91 19.05
C ARG A 231 14.59 -44.73 20.33
N GLY A 232 14.07 -45.12 21.49
CA GLY A 232 14.73 -44.93 22.79
C GLY A 232 14.80 -43.48 23.26
N ILE A 233 13.95 -42.61 22.70
CA ILE A 233 13.87 -41.19 23.07
C ILE A 233 12.78 -41.06 24.14
N GLY A 234 13.14 -40.45 25.27
CA GLY A 234 12.20 -40.17 26.34
C GLY A 234 11.21 -39.08 25.93
N VAL A 235 9.97 -39.18 26.38
CA VAL A 235 8.94 -38.17 26.17
C VAL A 235 8.28 -37.87 27.50
N VAL A 236 8.31 -36.60 27.89
CA VAL A 236 7.83 -36.15 29.18
C VAL A 236 6.98 -34.89 29.04
N THR A 237 6.08 -34.71 30.00
CA THR A 237 5.32 -33.48 30.22
C THR A 237 5.78 -32.83 31.53
N PRO A 238 5.30 -31.64 31.92
CA PRO A 238 5.68 -31.03 33.19
C PRO A 238 5.43 -31.89 34.44
N THR A 239 4.55 -32.90 34.35
CA THR A 239 4.11 -33.69 35.52
C THR A 239 4.29 -35.19 35.35
N GLU A 240 4.46 -35.69 34.13
CA GLU A 240 4.42 -37.11 33.84
C GLU A 240 5.51 -37.56 32.88
N VAL A 241 6.01 -38.76 33.13
CA VAL A 241 6.86 -39.50 32.19
C VAL A 241 5.99 -40.39 31.31
N LEU A 242 5.85 -40.02 30.03
CA LEU A 242 5.05 -40.79 29.07
C LEU A 242 5.87 -41.94 28.46
N VAL A 243 7.13 -41.66 28.14
CA VAL A 243 8.10 -42.64 27.64
C VAL A 243 9.43 -42.41 28.36
N PRO A 244 9.99 -43.38 29.08
CA PRO A 244 11.31 -43.24 29.68
C PRO A 244 12.41 -43.29 28.59
N PRO A 245 13.46 -42.46 28.70
CA PRO A 245 14.57 -42.49 27.76
C PRO A 245 15.40 -43.76 27.92
N ARG A 246 16.15 -44.12 26.88
CA ARG A 246 17.19 -45.16 26.96
C ARG A 246 18.53 -44.56 26.54
N ALA A 247 19.61 -45.18 26.99
CA ALA A 247 20.96 -44.80 26.57
C ALA A 247 21.01 -44.80 25.03
N TRP A 248 21.36 -43.66 24.46
CA TRP A 248 21.41 -43.47 23.02
C TRP A 248 22.46 -44.42 22.43
N SER A 249 21.99 -45.28 21.53
CA SER A 249 22.78 -46.33 20.88
C SER A 249 22.93 -46.10 19.37
N GLY A 250 22.56 -44.91 18.88
CA GLY A 250 22.83 -44.52 17.49
C GLY A 250 24.33 -44.39 17.24
N PRO A 251 24.80 -44.48 15.98
CA PRO A 251 26.21 -44.32 15.67
C PRO A 251 26.69 -42.96 16.18
N GLU A 252 27.62 -42.98 17.14
CA GLU A 252 28.45 -41.80 17.39
C GLU A 252 29.16 -41.49 16.08
N PRO A 253 29.04 -40.28 15.55
CA PRO A 253 29.90 -39.87 14.46
C PRO A 253 31.34 -39.92 14.98
N THR A 254 32.12 -40.89 14.48
CA THR A 254 33.56 -40.95 14.72
C THR A 254 34.14 -39.60 14.35
N ALA A 255 34.81 -38.95 15.30
CA ALA A 255 35.60 -37.77 15.01
C ALA A 255 36.67 -38.18 14.00
N GLN A 256 36.60 -37.65 12.78
CA GLN A 256 37.77 -37.55 11.90
C GLN A 256 38.55 -36.32 12.28
#